data_AF-A0A6L3X3E1-F1
#
_entry.id   AF-A0A6L3X3E1-F1
#
_cell.length_a   1.000
_cell.length_b   1.000
_cell.length_c   1.000
_cell.angle_alpha   90.00
_cell.angle_beta   90.00
_cell.angle_gamma   90.00
#
_symmetry.space_group_name_H-M   'P 1'
#
loop_
_entity.id
_entity.type
_entity.pdbx_description
1 polymer ?
#
loop_
_entity_poly.entity_id
_entity_poly.type
_entity_poly.pdbx_seq_one_letter_code
_entity_poly.pdbx_strand_id
1 'polypeptide(L)' 'GAASEVYKRQAATLSDAFAGQQAITLVAGSSLTSRYRQAFHAIGRDVAAVEGDTAFQAGIRSIAHAVAN' A
#
# COMPACT_ATOMS: atom_id res chain seq x y z
N GLY A 1 11.81 -7.89 16.51
CA GLY A 1 10.75 -7.87 17.54
C GLY A 1 9.43 -8.33 16.93
N ALA A 2 8.52 -8.89 17.74
CA ALA A 2 7.30 -9.57 17.26
C ALA A 2 6.47 -8.77 16.25
N ALA A 3 6.35 -7.45 16.42
CA ALA A 3 5.63 -6.58 15.49
C ALA A 3 6.24 -6.57 14.06
N SER A 4 7.58 -6.58 13.94
CA SER A 4 8.25 -6.63 12.63
C SER A 4 7.97 -7.95 11.90
N GLU A 5 7.87 -9.05 12.64
CA GLU A 5 7.62 -10.37 12.06
C GLU A 5 6.19 -10.49 11.52
N VAL A 6 5.22 -9.90 12.23
CA VAL A 6 3.83 -9.85 11.79
C VAL A 6 3.70 -9.12 10.45
N TYR A 7 4.38 -7.98 10.27
CA TYR A 7 4.32 -7.23 9.01
C TYR A 7 4.98 -7.98 7.86
N LYS A 8 6.13 -8.63 8.10
CA LYS A 8 6.79 -9.46 7.08
C LYS A 8 5.94 -10.63 6.64
N ARG A 9 5.35 -11.35 7.59
CA ARG A 9 4.46 -12.49 7.27
C ARG A 9 3.27 -12.05 6.43
N GLN A 10 2.62 -10.94 6.80
CA GLN A 10 1.52 -10.40 6.02
C GLN A 10 1.99 -9.95 4.62
N ALA A 11 3.13 -9.27 4.51
CA ALA A 11 3.70 -8.87 3.22
C ALA A 11 4.00 -10.06 2.32
N ALA A 12 4.50 -11.18 2.86
CA ALA A 12 4.73 -12.41 2.11
C ALA A 12 3.40 -13.02 1.60
N THR A 13 2.42 -13.18 2.49
CA THR A 13 1.09 -13.70 2.11
C THR A 13 0.42 -12.85 1.02
N LEU A 14 0.48 -11.52 1.15
CA LEU A 14 -0.05 -10.61 0.13
C LEU A 14 0.77 -10.70 -1.16
N SER A 15 2.09 -10.82 -1.06
CA SER A 15 2.95 -10.94 -2.24
C SER A 15 2.60 -12.16 -3.08
N ASP A 16 2.39 -13.31 -2.43
CA ASP A 16 2.01 -14.55 -3.12
C ASP A 16 0.61 -14.43 -3.74
N ALA A 17 -0.35 -13.86 -3.02
CA ALA A 17 -1.72 -13.67 -3.50
C ALA A 17 -1.80 -12.75 -4.74
N PHE A 18 -0.89 -11.78 -4.84
CA PHE A 18 -0.83 -10.81 -5.95
C PHE A 18 0.40 -11.05 -6.85
N ALA A 19 0.90 -12.29 -6.94
CA ALA A 19 2.03 -12.63 -7.81
C ALA A 19 1.64 -12.48 -9.31
N GLY A 20 2.51 -11.85 -10.11
CA GLY A 20 2.29 -11.66 -11.56
C GLY A 20 1.42 -10.45 -11.96
N GLN A 21 0.97 -9.64 -11.00
CA GLN A 21 0.23 -8.39 -11.26
C GLN A 21 1.15 -7.16 -11.14
N GLN A 22 0.61 -5.99 -11.49
CA GLN A 22 1.25 -4.68 -11.32
C GLN A 22 1.79 -4.48 -9.89
N ALA A 23 2.77 -3.59 -9.76
CA ALA A 23 3.38 -3.25 -8.48
C ALA A 23 2.33 -2.91 -7.41
N ILE A 24 2.49 -3.47 -6.20
CA ILE A 24 1.60 -3.19 -5.08
C ILE A 24 1.72 -1.71 -4.72
N THR A 25 0.57 -1.02 -4.60
CA THR A 25 0.51 0.36 -4.11
C THR A 25 0.03 0.37 -2.67
N LEU A 26 0.86 0.87 -1.76
CA LEU A 26 0.52 1.10 -0.36
C LEU A 26 -0.19 2.43 -0.22
N VAL A 27 -1.46 2.41 0.16
CA VAL A 27 -2.24 3.60 0.51
C VAL A 27 -2.39 3.64 2.02
N ALA A 28 -1.55 4.44 2.69
CA ALA A 28 -1.53 4.54 4.15
C ALA A 28 -0.85 5.84 4.59
N GLY A 29 -0.94 6.15 5.88
CA GLY A 29 -0.12 7.21 6.49
C GLY A 29 1.34 6.78 6.65
N SER A 30 2.23 7.77 6.70
CA SER A 30 3.69 7.64 6.72
C SER A 30 4.28 6.52 7.61
N SER A 31 3.82 6.40 8.87
CA SER A 31 4.33 5.39 9.82
C SER A 31 4.04 3.96 9.36
N LEU A 32 2.83 3.69 8.86
CA LEU A 32 2.46 2.37 8.38
C LEU A 32 3.11 2.07 7.03
N THR A 33 3.17 3.08 6.14
CA THR A 33 3.90 3.01 4.88
C THR A 33 5.35 2.60 5.10
N SER A 34 6.05 3.20 6.06
CA SER A 34 7.43 2.85 6.39
C SER A 34 7.59 1.38 6.80
N ARG A 35 6.73 0.90 7.71
CA ARG A 35 6.77 -0.49 8.20
C ARG A 35 6.52 -1.51 7.09
N TYR A 36 5.52 -1.27 6.25
CA TYR A 36 5.20 -2.17 5.16
C TYR A 36 6.23 -2.10 4.02
N ARG A 37 6.76 -0.92 3.68
CA ARG A 37 7.86 -0.82 2.72
C ARG A 37 9.07 -1.63 3.17
N GLN A 38 9.43 -1.54 4.44
CA GLN A 38 10.53 -2.35 4.99
C GLN A 38 10.22 -3.85 4.92
N ALA A 39 8.97 -4.25 5.22
CA ALA A 39 8.54 -5.64 5.15
C ALA A 39 8.59 -6.21 3.72
N PHE A 40 8.07 -5.48 2.72
CA PHE A 40 8.10 -5.87 1.32
C PHE A 40 9.53 -5.88 0.75
N HIS A 41 10.34 -4.87 1.08
CA HIS A 41 11.74 -4.82 0.66
C HIS A 41 12.54 -6.00 1.25
N ALA A 42 12.25 -6.41 2.49
CA ALA A 42 12.91 -7.56 3.10
C ALA A 42 12.63 -8.89 2.40
N ILE A 43 11.56 -8.97 1.60
CA ILE A 43 11.22 -10.14 0.77
C ILE A 43 11.48 -9.88 -0.72
N GLY A 44 12.25 -8.85 -1.06
CA GLY A 44 12.69 -8.56 -2.43
C GLY A 44 11.59 -7.98 -3.33
N ARG A 45 10.55 -7.36 -2.76
CA ARG A 45 9.46 -6.75 -3.54
C ARG A 45 9.41 -5.25 -3.33
N ASP A 46 9.49 -4.52 -4.44
CA ASP A 46 9.24 -3.08 -4.45
C ASP A 46 7.74 -2.78 -4.45
N VAL A 47 7.39 -1.67 -3.81
CA VAL A 47 6.02 -1.19 -3.67
C VAL A 47 5.98 0.31 -3.89
N ALA A 48 4.94 0.77 -4.59
CA ALA A 48 4.61 2.19 -4.65
C ALA A 48 3.94 2.62 -3.35
N ALA A 49 4.01 3.91 -3.02
CA ALA A 49 3.34 4.47 -1.86
C ALA A 49 2.57 5.73 -2.25
N VAL A 50 1.36 5.86 -1.73
CA VAL A 50 0.50 7.04 -1.84
C VAL A 50 0.00 7.39 -0.45
N GLU A 51 0.07 8.66 -0.08
CA GLU A 51 -0.47 9.13 1.21
C GLU A 51 -1.99 8.95 1.23
N GLY A 52 -2.48 8.36 2.32
CA GLY A 52 -3.90 7.98 2.47
C GLY A 52 -4.86 9.15 2.28
N ASP A 53 -4.55 10.31 2.89
CA ASP A 53 -5.40 11.50 2.80
C ASP A 53 -5.45 12.06 1.37
N THR A 54 -4.32 12.03 0.66
CA THR A 54 -4.26 12.45 -0.74
C THR A 54 -5.08 11.52 -1.63
N ALA A 55 -4.95 10.21 -1.45
CA ALA A 55 -5.75 9.23 -2.19
C ALA A 55 -7.25 9.40 -1.93
N PHE A 56 -7.63 9.62 -0.68
CA PHE A 56 -9.03 9.84 -0.29
C PHE A 56 -9.61 11.10 -0.96
N GLN A 57 -8.91 12.23 -0.86
CA GLN A 57 -9.35 13.48 -1.48
C GLN A 57 -9.44 13.37 -3.01
N ALA A 58 -8.50 12.69 -3.65
CA ALA A 58 -8.53 12.44 -5.09
C ALA A 58 -9.77 11.64 -5.48
N GLY A 59 -10.13 10.61 -4.70
CA GLY A 59 -11.34 9.82 -4.91
C GLY A 59 -12.63 10.66 -4.81
N ILE A 60 -12.76 11.47 -3.76
CA ILE A 60 -13.91 12.39 -3.60
C ILE A 60 -14.02 13.34 -4.79
N ARG A 61 -12.90 13.92 -5.22
CA ARG A 61 -12.86 14.85 -6.36
C ARG A 61 -13.28 14.16 -7.66
N SER A 62 -12.84 12.92 -7.89
CA SER A 62 -13.22 12.13 -9.05
C SER A 62 -14.74 11.91 -9.12
N ILE A 63 -15.37 11.59 -7.98
CA ILE A 63 -16.82 11.38 -7.92
C ILE A 63 -17.56 12.71 -8.16
N ALA A 64 -17.14 13.79 -7.50
CA ALA A 64 -17.76 15.10 -7.70
C ALA A 64 -17.69 15.54 -9.17
N HIS A 65 -16.55 15.32 -9.83
CA HIS A 65 -16.39 15.59 -11.25
C HIS A 65 -17.30 14.71 -12.12
N ALA A 66 -17.46 13.43 -11.80
CA ALA A 66 -18.34 12.53 -12.53
C ALA A 66 -19.84 12.85 -12.36
N VAL A 67 -20.22 13.49 -11.25
CA VAL A 67 -21.60 13.90 -10.97
C VAL A 67 -21.93 15.27 -11.58
N ALA A 68 -20.94 16.14 -11.74
CA ALA A 68 -21.11 17.48 -12.29
C ALA A 68 -21.10 17.55 -13.83
N ASN A 69 -20.79 16.44 -14.50
CA ASN A 69 -20.78 16.29 -15.96
C ASN A 69 -21.80 15.23 -16.41
#